data_AF-A0A954F444-F1
#
_entry.id   AF-A0A954F444-F1
#
_cell.length_a   1.000
_cell.length_b   1.000
_cell.length_c   1.000
_cell.angle_alpha   90.00
_cell.angle_beta   90.00
_cell.angle_gamma   90.00
#
_symmetry.space_group_name_H-M   'P 1'
#
loop_
_entity.id
_entity.type
_entity.pdbx_description
1 polymer ?
#
loop_
_entity_poly.entity_id
_entity_poly.type
_entity_poly.pdbx_seq_one_letter_code
_entity_poly.pdbx_strand_id
1 'polypeptide(L)'
;MFQRKLAPVWVALLVWIAWAIGMQSGQRWHLFEDNYFMSLTMAVGSFIAGATSEGGGAVAFPVMTLGFKIAPGVARDFSLMIQSVGMVAAAATIFFTRIPVLRQSVIWSSVGGAIGVVLAFEGLARWPIPPVYAKMLFTSTWLAFAFALYWINRYHDREVHDHIERFSGRHRVLLASVGVLGGVITSITGSGLDILTFSLLVLRFRISEKIATPTSVILMGFNALFASLYKGGVQHGLDPAAWNYWWV
;
A
#
# COMPACT_ATOMS: atom_id res chain seq x y z
N MET A 1 5.15 -30.05 -0.64
CA MET A 1 3.85 -29.50 -1.11
C MET A 1 2.98 -29.01 0.05
N PHE A 2 2.87 -29.75 1.16
CA PHE A 2 2.08 -29.38 2.34
C PHE A 2 2.56 -28.09 3.05
N GLN A 3 3.87 -27.92 3.23
CA GLN A 3 4.46 -26.73 3.86
C GLN A 3 4.18 -25.41 3.12
N ARG A 4 4.00 -25.44 1.79
CA ARG A 4 3.72 -24.23 0.98
C ARG A 4 2.29 -23.72 1.17
N LYS A 5 1.33 -24.61 1.43
CA LYS A 5 -0.07 -24.22 1.67
C LYS A 5 -0.31 -23.67 3.08
N LEU A 6 0.54 -24.04 4.04
CA LEU A 6 0.45 -23.59 5.43
C LEU A 6 1.21 -22.27 5.69
N ALA A 7 2.11 -21.85 4.80
CA ALA A 7 2.84 -20.59 4.90
C ALA A 7 1.97 -19.36 5.25
N PRO A 8 0.83 -19.09 4.57
CA PRO A 8 -0.03 -17.96 4.94
C PRO A 8 -0.60 -18.08 6.36
N VAL A 9 -0.93 -19.30 6.80
CA VAL A 9 -1.44 -19.56 8.15
C VAL A 9 -0.39 -19.24 9.20
N TRP A 10 0.86 -19.65 8.97
CA TRP A 10 1.97 -19.33 9.88
C TRP A 10 2.25 -17.84 9.98
N VAL A 11 2.24 -17.12 8.85
CA VAL A 11 2.43 -15.66 8.85
C VAL A 11 1.28 -14.97 9.59
N ALA A 12 0.03 -15.39 9.36
CA ALA A 12 -1.12 -14.86 10.06
C ALA A 12 -1.03 -15.12 11.58
N LEU A 13 -0.72 -16.34 11.99
CA LEU A 13 -0.55 -16.69 13.40
C LEU A 13 0.53 -15.85 14.07
N LEU A 14 1.67 -15.65 13.41
CA LEU A 14 2.75 -14.83 13.95
C LEU A 14 2.28 -13.39 14.20
N VAL A 15 1.60 -12.78 13.22
CA VAL A 15 1.08 -11.41 13.33
C VAL A 15 0.04 -11.30 14.45
N TRP A 16 -0.89 -12.25 14.51
CA TRP A 16 -1.97 -12.25 15.51
C TRP A 16 -1.44 -12.48 16.93
N ILE A 17 -0.48 -13.40 17.11
CA ILE A 17 0.15 -13.65 18.41
C ILE A 17 0.92 -12.42 18.86
N ALA A 18 1.71 -11.79 17.98
CA ALA A 18 2.44 -10.57 18.31
C ALA A 18 1.49 -9.43 18.70
N TRP A 19 0.39 -9.26 17.97
CA TRP A 19 -0.65 -8.28 18.30
C TRP A 19 -1.31 -8.57 19.65
N ALA A 20 -1.71 -9.82 19.91
CA ALA A 20 -2.35 -10.21 21.17
C ALA A 20 -1.43 -9.98 22.39
N ILE A 21 -0.14 -10.31 22.27
CA ILE A 21 0.86 -10.02 23.30
C ILE A 21 0.96 -8.49 23.52
N GLY A 22 0.99 -7.70 22.44
CA GLY A 22 1.05 -6.24 22.51
C GLY A 22 -0.18 -5.61 23.17
N MET A 23 -1.38 -6.12 22.87
CA MET A 23 -2.64 -5.68 23.47
C MET A 23 -2.70 -5.99 24.96
N GLN A 24 -2.33 -7.21 25.34
CA GLN A 24 -2.36 -7.68 26.72
C GLN A 24 -1.32 -6.97 27.60
N SER A 25 -0.09 -6.84 27.12
CA SER A 25 1.00 -6.17 27.84
C SER A 25 0.77 -4.66 27.97
N GLY A 26 0.13 -4.03 26.99
CA GLY A 26 -0.15 -2.60 26.99
C GLY A 26 -1.48 -2.19 27.64
N GLN A 27 -2.29 -3.13 28.13
CA GLN A 27 -3.66 -2.88 28.65
C GLN A 27 -4.51 -2.02 27.69
N ARG A 28 -4.36 -2.24 26.38
CA ARG A 28 -4.94 -1.40 25.33
C ARG A 28 -6.37 -1.78 24.93
N TRP A 29 -6.96 -2.77 25.62
CA TRP A 29 -8.32 -3.24 25.34
C TRP A 29 -9.38 -2.13 25.44
N HIS A 30 -9.16 -1.12 26.29
CA HIS A 30 -10.04 0.05 26.41
C HIS A 30 -10.19 0.83 25.09
N LEU A 31 -9.19 0.78 24.19
CA LEU A 31 -9.24 1.51 22.90
C LEU A 31 -10.40 1.03 22.00
N PHE A 32 -10.89 -0.19 22.20
CA PHE A 32 -12.03 -0.72 21.44
C PHE A 32 -13.33 -0.01 21.78
N GLU A 33 -13.49 0.56 22.97
CA GLU A 33 -14.73 1.26 23.37
C GLU A 33 -14.97 2.47 22.47
N ASP A 34 -13.92 3.26 22.23
CA ASP A 34 -14.00 4.49 21.44
C ASP A 34 -13.78 4.26 19.94
N ASN A 35 -13.05 3.19 19.55
CA ASN A 35 -12.53 3.03 18.18
C ASN A 35 -12.99 1.76 17.46
N TYR A 36 -13.99 1.02 17.97
CA TYR A 36 -14.46 -0.25 17.35
C TYR A 36 -14.81 -0.15 15.85
N PHE A 37 -15.21 1.05 15.40
CA PHE A 37 -15.53 1.29 13.99
C PHE A 37 -14.33 1.03 13.06
N MET A 38 -13.10 1.17 13.57
CA MET A 38 -11.88 0.84 12.84
C MET A 38 -11.74 -0.66 12.60
N SER A 39 -12.02 -1.50 13.59
CA SER A 39 -12.01 -2.96 13.42
C SER A 39 -13.00 -3.42 12.36
N LEU A 40 -14.20 -2.84 12.34
CA LEU A 40 -15.20 -3.13 11.31
C LEU A 40 -14.71 -2.68 9.92
N THR A 41 -14.15 -1.47 9.85
CA THR A 41 -13.59 -0.92 8.61
C THR A 41 -12.46 -1.81 8.10
N MET A 42 -11.62 -2.35 8.97
CA MET A 42 -10.50 -3.22 8.61
C MET A 42 -10.89 -4.66 8.33
N ALA A 43 -11.97 -5.17 8.91
CA ALA A 43 -12.56 -6.43 8.48
C ALA A 43 -13.01 -6.35 7.01
N VAL A 44 -13.71 -5.28 6.62
CA VAL A 44 -14.11 -5.05 5.23
C VAL A 44 -12.89 -4.71 4.35
N GLY A 45 -12.02 -3.83 4.83
CA GLY A 45 -10.84 -3.38 4.09
C GLY A 45 -9.85 -4.50 3.79
N SER A 46 -9.65 -5.44 4.72
CA SER A 46 -8.80 -6.61 4.50
C SER A 46 -9.38 -7.58 3.46
N PHE A 47 -10.70 -7.75 3.42
CA PHE A 47 -11.36 -8.54 2.39
C PHE A 47 -11.17 -7.91 1.00
N ILE A 48 -11.41 -6.61 0.87
CA ILE A 48 -11.22 -5.88 -0.39
C ILE A 48 -9.74 -5.92 -0.83
N ALA A 49 -8.81 -5.70 0.11
CA ALA A 49 -7.39 -5.76 -0.17
C ALA A 49 -6.96 -7.18 -0.61
N GLY A 50 -7.55 -8.23 -0.05
CA GLY A 50 -7.29 -9.61 -0.48
C GLY A 50 -7.85 -9.95 -1.87
N ALA A 51 -8.89 -9.23 -2.31
CA ALA A 51 -9.54 -9.44 -3.60
C ALA A 51 -9.01 -8.55 -4.73
N THR A 52 -8.13 -7.58 -4.42
CA THR A 52 -7.65 -6.56 -5.37
C THR A 52 -6.13 -6.42 -5.32
N SER A 53 -5.58 -5.61 -6.23
CA SER A 53 -4.15 -5.25 -6.24
C SER A 53 -3.79 -4.06 -5.35
N GLU A 54 -4.77 -3.53 -4.61
CA GLU A 54 -4.62 -2.40 -3.69
C GLU A 54 -4.51 -2.89 -2.25
N GLY A 55 -3.72 -2.18 -1.44
CA GLY A 55 -3.66 -2.45 0.00
C GLY A 55 -4.87 -1.93 0.77
N GLY A 56 -5.03 -2.38 2.02
CA GLY A 56 -6.10 -1.92 2.92
C GLY A 56 -6.14 -0.39 3.15
N GLY A 57 -5.02 0.29 2.89
CA GLY A 57 -4.94 1.76 2.91
C GLY A 57 -5.87 2.45 1.91
N ALA A 58 -6.15 1.81 0.76
CA ALA A 58 -7.09 2.35 -0.23
C ALA A 58 -8.55 2.37 0.27
N VAL A 59 -8.89 1.51 1.24
CA VAL A 59 -10.20 1.53 1.90
C VAL A 59 -10.16 2.38 3.17
N ALA A 60 -9.07 2.28 3.95
CA ALA A 60 -8.91 3.03 5.20
C ALA A 60 -8.98 4.55 4.99
N PHE A 61 -8.22 5.07 4.02
CA PHE A 61 -8.11 6.51 3.81
C PHE A 61 -9.45 7.19 3.51
N PRO A 62 -10.27 6.76 2.54
CA PRO A 62 -11.56 7.39 2.27
C PRO A 62 -12.56 7.18 3.42
N VAL A 63 -12.58 6.02 4.07
CA VAL A 63 -13.48 5.80 5.20
C VAL A 63 -13.14 6.74 6.36
N MET A 64 -11.86 6.88 6.71
CA MET A 64 -11.43 7.78 7.77
C MET A 64 -11.65 9.25 7.39
N THR A 65 -11.28 9.67 6.18
CA THR A 65 -11.26 11.10 5.81
C THR A 65 -12.59 11.63 5.28
N LEU A 66 -13.40 10.81 4.62
CA LEU A 66 -14.71 11.17 4.06
C LEU A 66 -15.84 10.70 4.97
N GLY A 67 -15.77 9.46 5.47
CA GLY A 67 -16.79 8.89 6.37
C GLY A 67 -16.73 9.51 7.77
N PHE A 68 -15.60 9.32 8.46
CA PHE A 68 -15.43 9.75 9.85
C PHE A 68 -14.81 11.15 10.02
N LYS A 69 -14.53 11.85 8.92
CA LYS A 69 -13.97 13.22 8.89
C LYS A 69 -12.66 13.38 9.67
N ILE A 70 -11.89 12.30 9.82
CA ILE A 70 -10.56 12.30 10.42
C ILE A 70 -9.58 13.06 9.52
N ALA A 71 -8.59 13.71 10.13
CA ALA A 71 -7.57 14.46 9.41
C ALA A 71 -6.78 13.54 8.44
N PRO A 72 -6.54 13.96 7.17
CA PRO A 72 -5.79 13.16 6.20
C PRO A 72 -4.39 12.75 6.65
N GLY A 73 -3.74 13.57 7.49
CA GLY A 73 -2.44 13.23 8.07
C GLY A 73 -2.49 11.97 8.94
N VAL A 74 -3.52 11.84 9.78
CA VAL A 74 -3.75 10.66 10.64
C VAL A 74 -4.13 9.45 9.79
N ALA A 75 -5.03 9.63 8.83
CA ALA A 75 -5.46 8.56 7.93
C ALA A 75 -4.32 8.02 7.07
N ARG A 76 -3.42 8.89 6.59
CA ARG A 76 -2.19 8.50 5.91
C ARG A 76 -1.31 7.65 6.83
N ASP A 77 -1.01 8.15 8.02
CA ASP A 77 -0.11 7.48 8.96
C ASP A 77 -0.65 6.09 9.32
N PHE A 78 -1.93 6.02 9.64
CA PHE A 78 -2.64 4.76 9.85
C PHE A 78 -2.53 3.83 8.63
N SER A 79 -2.77 4.35 7.42
CA SER A 79 -2.70 3.57 6.17
C SER A 79 -1.28 3.03 5.88
N LEU A 80 -0.23 3.79 6.20
CA LEU A 80 1.15 3.33 6.08
C LEU A 80 1.47 2.23 7.10
N MET A 81 1.00 2.42 8.34
CA MET A 81 1.22 1.45 9.42
C MET A 81 0.54 0.11 9.13
N ILE A 82 -0.74 0.09 8.78
CA ILE A 82 -1.44 -1.17 8.47
C ILE A 82 -0.83 -1.88 7.26
N GLN A 83 -0.38 -1.13 6.25
CA GLN A 83 0.22 -1.73 5.05
C GLN A 83 1.63 -2.24 5.30
N SER A 84 2.41 -1.58 6.16
CA SER A 84 3.74 -2.09 6.53
C SER A 84 3.68 -3.47 7.19
N VAL A 85 2.57 -3.83 7.85
CA VAL A 85 2.36 -5.18 8.37
C VAL A 85 1.65 -6.07 7.34
N GLY A 86 0.50 -5.63 6.84
CA GLY A 86 -0.36 -6.45 5.97
C GLY A 86 0.29 -6.78 4.62
N MET A 87 0.85 -5.79 3.93
CA MET A 87 1.47 -6.00 2.61
C MET A 87 2.82 -6.71 2.72
N VAL A 88 3.55 -6.55 3.82
CA VAL A 88 4.77 -7.33 4.09
C VAL A 88 4.44 -8.79 4.42
N ALA A 89 3.37 -9.04 5.18
CA ALA A 89 2.86 -10.40 5.41
C ALA A 89 2.41 -11.08 4.10
N ALA A 90 1.73 -10.33 3.23
CA ALA A 90 1.35 -10.79 1.90
C ALA A 90 2.60 -11.05 1.02
N ALA A 91 3.58 -10.15 1.03
CA ALA A 91 4.86 -10.32 0.33
C ALA A 91 5.64 -11.55 0.79
N ALA A 92 5.67 -11.83 2.09
CA ALA A 92 6.27 -13.05 2.65
C ALA A 92 5.54 -14.30 2.12
N THR A 93 4.22 -14.27 2.08
CA THR A 93 3.40 -15.36 1.52
C THR A 93 3.68 -15.56 0.03
N ILE A 94 3.76 -14.48 -0.76
CA ILE A 94 4.12 -14.51 -2.19
C ILE A 94 5.50 -15.15 -2.38
N PHE A 95 6.46 -14.80 -1.53
CA PHE A 95 7.81 -15.36 -1.56
C PHE A 95 7.82 -16.87 -1.25
N PHE A 96 7.13 -17.30 -0.20
CA PHE A 96 7.07 -18.72 0.20
C PHE A 96 6.31 -19.60 -0.81
N THR A 97 5.27 -19.05 -1.42
CA THR A 97 4.48 -19.75 -2.46
C THR A 97 5.15 -19.73 -3.83
N ARG A 98 6.17 -18.87 -4.03
CA ARG A 98 6.92 -18.68 -5.28
C ARG A 98 6.03 -18.22 -6.44
N ILE A 99 5.08 -17.33 -6.15
CA ILE A 99 4.29 -16.68 -7.19
C ILE A 99 5.23 -15.81 -8.06
N PRO A 100 5.10 -15.85 -9.39
CA PRO A 100 5.96 -15.06 -10.29
C PRO A 100 5.78 -13.56 -10.07
N VAL A 101 6.91 -12.82 -10.06
CA VAL A 101 6.96 -11.37 -9.83
C VAL A 101 7.99 -10.71 -10.74
N LEU A 102 7.74 -9.47 -11.15
CA LEU A 102 8.65 -8.70 -12.00
C LEU A 102 9.73 -8.00 -11.16
N ARG A 103 10.83 -8.72 -10.88
CA ARG A 103 11.95 -8.23 -10.05
C ARG A 103 12.49 -6.86 -10.47
N GLN A 104 12.59 -6.61 -11.78
CA GLN A 104 13.08 -5.34 -12.30
C GLN A 104 12.13 -4.20 -11.93
N SER A 105 10.81 -4.41 -12.04
CA SER A 105 9.81 -3.44 -11.60
C SER A 105 9.89 -3.21 -10.10
N VAL A 106 10.07 -4.28 -9.30
CA VAL A 106 10.23 -4.17 -7.85
C VAL A 106 11.42 -3.29 -7.50
N ILE A 107 12.60 -3.55 -8.07
CA ILE A 107 13.82 -2.82 -7.70
C ILE A 107 13.71 -1.34 -8.11
N TRP A 108 13.41 -1.06 -9.38
CA TRP A 108 13.44 0.33 -9.87
C TRP A 108 12.31 1.18 -9.29
N SER A 109 11.11 0.63 -9.14
CA SER A 109 9.99 1.38 -8.57
C SER A 109 10.09 1.53 -7.06
N SER A 110 10.69 0.56 -6.32
CA SER A 110 10.98 0.73 -4.90
C SER A 110 12.03 1.81 -4.64
N VAL A 111 13.11 1.85 -5.44
CA VAL A 111 14.13 2.91 -5.31
C VAL A 111 13.52 4.28 -5.61
N GLY A 112 12.75 4.38 -6.70
CA GLY A 112 11.99 5.61 -7.00
C GLY A 112 11.02 5.97 -5.87
N GLY A 113 10.28 4.99 -5.36
CA GLY A 113 9.33 5.15 -4.25
C GLY A 113 9.97 5.71 -3.00
N ALA A 114 11.09 5.12 -2.56
CA ALA A 114 11.83 5.59 -1.40
C ALA A 114 12.31 7.04 -1.56
N ILE A 115 12.86 7.39 -2.75
CA ILE A 115 13.25 8.76 -3.06
C ILE A 115 12.04 9.70 -3.02
N GLY A 116 10.92 9.31 -3.65
CA GLY A 116 9.68 10.07 -3.64
C GLY A 116 9.12 10.29 -2.24
N VAL A 117 9.21 9.28 -1.38
CA VAL A 117 8.79 9.36 0.02
C VAL A 117 9.61 10.37 0.80
N VAL A 118 10.95 10.31 0.69
CA VAL A 118 11.86 11.25 1.35
C VAL A 118 11.59 12.67 0.87
N LEU A 119 11.56 12.90 -0.45
CA LEU A 119 11.31 14.22 -1.03
C LEU A 119 9.95 14.78 -0.61
N ALA A 120 8.91 13.94 -0.61
CA ALA A 120 7.58 14.38 -0.23
C ALA A 120 7.46 14.67 1.26
N PHE A 121 8.06 13.88 2.15
CA PHE A 121 8.01 14.17 3.57
C PHE A 121 8.79 15.42 3.95
N GLU A 122 9.99 15.61 3.39
CA GLU A 122 10.77 16.85 3.54
C GLU A 122 10.03 18.06 2.95
N GLY A 123 9.41 17.88 1.77
CA GLY A 123 8.59 18.89 1.11
C GLY A 123 7.34 19.26 1.92
N LEU A 124 6.62 18.26 2.44
CA LEU A 124 5.43 18.42 3.28
C LEU A 124 5.73 19.08 4.62
N ALA A 125 6.92 18.84 5.18
CA ALA A 125 7.36 19.53 6.40
C ALA A 125 7.55 21.03 6.17
N ARG A 126 7.97 21.43 4.95
CA ARG A 126 8.17 22.84 4.57
C ARG A 126 6.88 23.49 4.05
N TRP A 127 6.08 22.75 3.30
CA TRP A 127 4.83 23.21 2.69
C TRP A 127 3.72 22.18 2.94
N PRO A 128 3.00 22.29 4.06
CA PRO A 128 1.89 21.40 4.35
C PRO A 128 0.77 21.62 3.34
N ILE A 129 0.33 20.54 2.71
CA ILE A 129 -0.77 20.56 1.75
C ILE A 129 -2.09 20.66 2.52
N PRO A 130 -2.99 21.58 2.15
CA PRO A 130 -4.31 21.66 2.77
C PRO A 130 -5.09 20.33 2.66
N PRO A 131 -5.84 19.92 3.71
CA PRO A 131 -6.54 18.64 3.75
C PRO A 131 -7.44 18.34 2.54
N VAL A 132 -8.03 19.38 1.95
CA VAL A 132 -8.90 19.27 0.77
C VAL A 132 -8.15 18.68 -0.42
N TYR A 133 -6.92 19.14 -0.68
CA TYR A 133 -6.13 18.65 -1.80
C TYR A 133 -5.67 17.21 -1.60
N ALA A 134 -5.37 16.79 -0.36
CA ALA A 134 -5.04 15.39 -0.08
C ALA A 134 -6.23 14.46 -0.40
N LYS A 135 -7.45 14.86 -0.01
CA LYS A 135 -8.67 14.11 -0.33
C LYS A 135 -8.97 14.08 -1.83
N MET A 136 -8.80 15.22 -2.51
CA MET A 136 -8.98 15.31 -3.96
C MET A 136 -7.96 14.45 -4.71
N LEU A 137 -6.69 14.51 -4.33
CA LEU A 137 -5.62 13.72 -4.94
C LEU A 137 -5.88 12.21 -4.80
N PHE A 138 -6.25 11.77 -3.60
CA PHE A 138 -6.61 10.38 -3.37
C PHE A 138 -7.77 9.96 -4.27
N THR A 139 -8.88 10.70 -4.20
CA THR A 139 -10.11 10.38 -4.92
C THR A 139 -9.91 10.39 -6.44
N SER A 140 -9.17 11.38 -6.98
CA SER A 140 -8.90 11.47 -8.41
C SER A 140 -7.99 10.35 -8.90
N THR A 141 -6.96 9.99 -8.11
CA THR A 141 -6.04 8.91 -8.48
C THR A 141 -6.74 7.56 -8.45
N TRP A 142 -7.54 7.32 -7.41
CA TRP A 142 -8.31 6.09 -7.25
C TRP A 142 -9.40 5.95 -8.33
N LEU A 143 -10.14 7.03 -8.64
CA LEU A 143 -11.13 7.04 -9.72
C LEU A 143 -10.47 6.80 -11.09
N ALA A 144 -9.34 7.46 -11.37
CA ALA A 144 -8.60 7.27 -12.61
C ALA A 144 -8.12 5.81 -12.76
N PHE A 145 -7.67 5.21 -11.66
CA PHE A 145 -7.30 3.80 -11.64
C PHE A 145 -8.48 2.87 -11.91
N ALA A 146 -9.60 3.08 -11.21
CA ALA A 146 -10.82 2.31 -11.40
C ALA A 146 -11.32 2.40 -12.86
N PHE A 147 -11.30 3.61 -13.43
CA PHE A 147 -11.67 3.83 -14.83
C PHE A 147 -10.72 3.12 -15.80
N ALA A 148 -9.41 3.20 -15.56
CA ALA A 148 -8.41 2.54 -16.39
C ALA A 148 -8.56 1.00 -16.36
N LEU A 149 -8.83 0.43 -15.19
CA LEU A 149 -9.13 -0.99 -15.02
C LEU A 149 -10.44 -1.40 -15.70
N TYR A 150 -11.50 -0.62 -15.53
CA TYR A 150 -12.78 -0.86 -16.18
C TYR A 150 -12.64 -0.85 -17.71
N TRP A 151 -11.90 0.12 -18.25
CA TRP A 151 -11.66 0.24 -19.68
C TRP A 151 -10.85 -0.95 -20.22
N ILE A 152 -9.75 -1.32 -19.57
CA ILE A 152 -8.90 -2.42 -20.07
C ILE A 152 -9.59 -3.78 -19.96
N ASN A 153 -10.44 -3.99 -18.96
CA ASN A 153 -11.19 -5.24 -18.80
C ASN A 153 -12.30 -5.40 -19.85
N ARG A 154 -12.67 -4.33 -20.56
CA ARG A 154 -13.62 -4.40 -21.68
C ARG A 154 -12.99 -4.97 -22.97
N TYR A 155 -11.66 -4.95 -23.08
CA TYR A 155 -10.92 -5.47 -24.22
C TYR A 155 -10.27 -6.81 -23.85
N HIS A 156 -10.99 -7.91 -24.06
CA HIS A 156 -10.55 -9.27 -23.72
C HIS A 156 -9.52 -9.86 -24.70
N ASP A 157 -9.48 -9.41 -25.97
CA ASP A 157 -8.56 -9.93 -27.01
C ASP A 157 -7.14 -9.33 -26.96
N ARG A 158 -6.70 -8.86 -25.78
CA ARG A 158 -5.36 -8.27 -25.64
C ARG A 158 -4.30 -9.37 -25.52
N GLU A 159 -3.22 -9.25 -26.29
CA GLU A 159 -2.01 -10.02 -26.03
C GLU A 159 -1.42 -9.56 -24.69
N VAL A 160 -1.38 -10.48 -23.74
CA VAL A 160 -0.85 -10.27 -22.39
C VAL A 160 0.51 -10.95 -22.31
N HIS A 161 1.51 -10.21 -21.84
CA HIS A 161 2.87 -10.75 -21.68
C HIS A 161 3.15 -11.13 -20.22
N ASP A 162 3.86 -12.22 -20.03
CA ASP A 162 4.31 -12.67 -18.70
C ASP A 162 5.63 -12.01 -18.26
N HIS A 163 6.32 -11.36 -19.20
CA HIS A 163 7.60 -10.71 -18.96
C HIS A 163 7.71 -9.42 -19.79
N ILE A 164 8.55 -8.48 -19.33
CA ILE A 164 8.85 -7.27 -20.11
C ILE A 164 9.79 -7.66 -21.24
N GLU A 165 9.26 -7.80 -22.45
CA GLU A 165 10.07 -8.04 -23.65
C GLU A 165 11.01 -6.83 -23.90
N ARG A 166 12.31 -7.11 -24.11
CA ARG A 166 13.38 -6.11 -24.36
C ARG A 166 13.47 -4.98 -23.32
N PHE A 167 13.91 -5.34 -22.11
CA PHE A 167 14.16 -4.37 -21.03
C PHE A 167 15.28 -3.35 -21.34
N SER A 168 14.91 -2.25 -21.98
CA SER A 168 15.75 -1.07 -22.23
C SER A 168 15.96 -0.19 -21.00
N GLY A 169 17.03 0.63 -21.00
CA GLY A 169 17.27 1.68 -20.02
C GLY A 169 16.12 2.71 -19.93
N ARG A 170 15.37 2.94 -21.02
CA ARG A 170 14.17 3.80 -20.99
C ARG A 170 13.09 3.26 -20.05
N HIS A 171 12.93 1.94 -19.99
CA HIS A 171 11.96 1.31 -19.09
C HIS A 171 12.38 1.45 -17.63
N ARG A 172 13.70 1.41 -17.33
CA ARG A 172 14.24 1.64 -15.98
C ARG A 172 13.92 3.04 -15.49
N VAL A 173 14.19 4.04 -16.34
CA VAL A 173 13.90 5.46 -16.01
C VAL A 173 12.40 5.63 -15.81
N LEU A 174 11.56 5.08 -16.69
CA LEU A 174 10.11 5.18 -16.55
C LEU A 174 9.60 4.56 -15.23
N LEU A 175 10.06 3.36 -14.88
CA LEU A 175 9.71 2.69 -13.63
C LEU A 175 10.16 3.49 -12.41
N ALA A 176 11.38 4.03 -12.44
CA ALA A 176 11.90 4.86 -11.36
C ALA A 176 11.09 6.18 -11.23
N SER A 177 10.80 6.86 -12.33
CA SER A 177 10.01 8.11 -12.33
C SER A 177 8.59 7.89 -11.82
N VAL A 178 7.92 6.82 -12.26
CA VAL A 178 6.59 6.46 -11.75
C VAL A 178 6.67 6.05 -10.28
N GLY A 179 7.73 5.34 -9.88
CA GLY A 179 8.03 5.05 -8.48
C GLY A 179 8.13 6.32 -7.64
N VAL A 180 8.88 7.33 -8.09
CA VAL A 180 9.00 8.64 -7.40
C VAL A 180 7.64 9.30 -7.23
N LEU A 181 6.86 9.41 -8.30
CA LEU A 181 5.51 9.99 -8.24
C LEU A 181 4.60 9.19 -7.30
N GLY A 182 4.66 7.86 -7.35
CA GLY A 182 3.90 6.97 -6.49
C GLY A 182 4.29 7.12 -5.01
N GLY A 183 5.59 7.28 -4.73
CA GLY A 183 6.11 7.57 -3.41
C GLY A 183 5.60 8.90 -2.87
N VAL A 184 5.57 9.94 -3.71
CA VAL A 184 5.01 11.26 -3.33
C VAL A 184 3.53 11.16 -2.97
N ILE A 185 2.72 10.50 -3.80
CA ILE A 185 1.29 10.29 -3.52
C ILE A 185 1.10 9.46 -2.24
N THR A 186 1.93 8.43 -2.05
CA THR A 186 1.91 7.59 -0.85
C THR A 186 2.23 8.40 0.42
N SER A 187 3.16 9.34 0.37
CA SER A 187 3.46 10.24 1.51
C SER A 187 2.36 11.26 1.82
N ILE A 188 1.38 11.44 0.94
CA ILE A 188 0.23 12.33 1.16
C ILE A 188 -0.99 11.53 1.62
N THR A 189 -1.25 10.38 0.99
CA THR A 189 -2.52 9.65 1.13
C THR A 189 -2.37 8.27 1.77
N GLY A 190 -1.15 7.77 1.91
CA GLY A 190 -0.85 6.48 2.54
C GLY A 190 -0.91 5.29 1.57
N SER A 191 -1.34 5.48 0.33
CA SER A 191 -1.29 4.51 -0.77
C SER A 191 -1.09 5.25 -2.11
N GLY A 192 -0.61 4.58 -3.15
CA GLY A 192 -0.43 5.23 -4.46
C GLY A 192 0.71 4.65 -5.29
N LEU A 193 1.76 4.12 -4.64
CA LEU A 193 2.85 3.48 -5.37
C LEU A 193 2.40 2.18 -6.05
N ASP A 194 1.60 1.38 -5.35
CA ASP A 194 0.87 0.23 -5.90
C ASP A 194 0.02 0.65 -7.09
N ILE A 195 -0.86 1.64 -6.92
CA ILE A 195 -1.81 2.09 -7.95
C ILE A 195 -1.08 2.49 -9.23
N LEU A 196 -0.08 3.37 -9.13
CA LEU A 196 0.63 3.86 -10.31
C LEU A 196 1.49 2.79 -10.96
N THR A 197 2.20 1.98 -10.16
CA THR A 197 3.09 0.96 -10.72
C THR A 197 2.29 -0.17 -11.35
N PHE A 198 1.21 -0.62 -10.69
CA PHE A 198 0.30 -1.61 -11.26
C PHE A 198 -0.33 -1.09 -12.56
N SER A 199 -0.82 0.16 -12.57
CA SER A 199 -1.37 0.78 -13.77
C SER A 199 -0.36 0.82 -14.91
N LEU A 200 0.90 1.17 -14.62
CA LEU A 200 1.97 1.16 -15.62
C LEU A 200 2.24 -0.25 -16.16
N LEU A 201 2.31 -1.26 -15.29
CA LEU A 201 2.56 -2.65 -15.68
C LEU A 201 1.42 -3.19 -16.57
N VAL A 202 0.18 -2.96 -16.19
CA VAL A 202 -0.99 -3.53 -16.88
C VAL A 202 -1.32 -2.74 -18.16
N LEU A 203 -1.29 -1.40 -18.11
CA LEU A 203 -1.69 -0.56 -19.26
C LEU A 203 -0.56 -0.36 -20.27
N ARG A 204 0.65 -0.01 -19.80
CA ARG A 204 1.76 0.37 -20.69
C ARG A 204 2.59 -0.82 -21.15
N PHE A 205 2.84 -1.77 -20.25
CA PHE A 205 3.63 -2.96 -20.51
C PHE A 205 2.79 -4.20 -20.82
N ARG A 206 1.45 -4.11 -20.72
CA ARG A 206 0.51 -5.20 -21.01
C ARG A 206 0.85 -6.49 -20.26
N ILE A 207 1.32 -6.34 -19.03
CA ILE A 207 1.66 -7.46 -18.16
C ILE A 207 0.38 -8.08 -17.58
N SER A 208 0.39 -9.40 -17.43
CA SER A 208 -0.69 -10.14 -16.79
C SER A 208 -0.97 -9.66 -15.38
N GLU A 209 -2.24 -9.43 -15.06
CA GLU A 209 -2.71 -9.05 -13.72
C GLU A 209 -2.29 -10.08 -12.66
N LYS A 210 -2.14 -11.34 -13.05
CA LYS A 210 -1.67 -12.43 -12.17
C LYS A 210 -0.23 -12.22 -11.68
N ILE A 211 0.60 -11.48 -12.44
CA ILE A 211 1.99 -11.16 -12.11
C ILE A 211 2.11 -9.71 -11.60
N ALA A 212 1.32 -8.79 -12.16
CA ALA A 212 1.32 -7.39 -11.77
C ALA A 212 0.82 -7.18 -10.34
N THR A 213 -0.23 -7.90 -9.92
CA THR A 213 -0.80 -7.84 -8.55
C THR A 213 0.21 -8.20 -7.46
N PRO A 214 0.86 -9.39 -7.47
CA PRO A 214 1.86 -9.71 -6.44
C PRO A 214 3.08 -8.78 -6.52
N THR A 215 3.40 -8.25 -7.70
CA THR A 215 4.48 -7.26 -7.86
C THR A 215 4.14 -5.93 -7.16
N SER A 216 2.91 -5.41 -7.33
CA SER A 216 2.47 -4.18 -6.66
C SER A 216 2.34 -4.35 -5.14
N VAL A 217 1.90 -5.52 -4.68
CA VAL A 217 1.80 -5.84 -3.25
C VAL A 217 3.17 -5.75 -2.56
N ILE A 218 4.18 -6.38 -3.16
CA ILE A 218 5.56 -6.34 -2.64
C ILE A 218 6.08 -4.90 -2.63
N LEU A 219 5.90 -4.18 -3.73
CA LEU A 219 6.31 -2.80 -3.88
C LEU A 219 5.72 -1.89 -2.81
N MET A 220 4.42 -2.00 -2.58
CA MET A 220 3.73 -1.20 -1.59
C MET A 220 4.10 -1.59 -0.16
N GLY A 221 4.32 -2.88 0.11
CA GLY A 221 4.83 -3.32 1.42
C GLY A 221 6.19 -2.71 1.75
N PHE A 222 7.13 -2.73 0.80
CA PHE A 222 8.43 -2.07 0.98
C PHE A 222 8.30 -0.56 1.16
N ASN A 223 7.48 0.09 0.32
CA ASN A 223 7.32 1.54 0.37
C ASN A 223 6.63 2.00 1.67
N ALA A 224 5.59 1.30 2.12
CA ALA A 224 4.89 1.58 3.36
C ALA A 224 5.76 1.34 4.59
N LEU A 225 6.56 0.27 4.60
CA LEU A 225 7.54 0.01 5.66
C LEU A 225 8.59 1.12 5.72
N PHE A 226 9.18 1.47 4.58
CA PHE A 226 10.16 2.55 4.50
C PHE A 226 9.56 3.90 4.94
N ALA A 227 8.38 4.26 4.45
CA ALA A 227 7.70 5.49 4.81
C ALA A 227 7.33 5.55 6.29
N SER A 228 6.84 4.45 6.87
CA SER A 228 6.51 4.37 8.30
C SER A 228 7.74 4.50 9.19
N LEU A 229 8.85 3.84 8.83
CA LEU A 229 10.11 3.92 9.56
C LEU A 229 10.76 5.30 9.42
N TYR A 230 10.80 5.85 8.21
CA TYR A 230 11.36 7.16 7.96
C TYR A 230 10.58 8.25 8.72
N LYS A 231 9.24 8.21 8.64
CA LYS A 231 8.43 9.18 9.35
C LYS A 231 8.47 8.97 10.88
N GLY A 232 8.45 7.73 11.35
CA GLY A 232 8.49 7.42 12.78
C GLY A 232 9.84 7.67 13.45
N GLY A 233 10.95 7.53 12.71
CA GLY A 233 12.30 7.71 13.23
C GLY A 233 12.92 9.09 12.96
N VAL A 234 12.71 9.65 11.75
CA VAL A 234 13.40 10.87 11.29
C VAL A 234 12.52 12.12 11.42
N GLN A 235 11.21 12.01 11.18
CA GLN A 235 10.26 13.09 11.44
C GLN A 235 9.65 12.96 12.84
N HIS A 236 8.96 14.01 13.33
CA HIS A 236 8.36 14.18 14.67
C HIS A 236 7.29 13.14 15.08
N GLY A 237 7.50 11.86 14.75
CA GLY A 237 6.63 10.74 15.07
C GLY A 237 5.46 10.57 14.10
N LEU A 238 4.91 9.36 14.11
CA LEU A 238 3.57 9.10 13.59
C LEU A 238 2.53 9.67 14.56
N ASP A 239 1.41 10.15 14.03
CA ASP A 239 0.38 10.78 14.86
C ASP A 239 -0.11 9.82 15.98
N PRO A 240 -0.22 10.26 17.25
CA PRO A 240 -0.70 9.41 18.34
C PRO A 240 -2.09 8.83 18.10
N ALA A 241 -2.98 9.56 17.41
CA ALA A 241 -4.30 9.05 17.08
C ALA A 241 -4.22 7.87 16.10
N ALA A 242 -3.25 7.89 15.17
CA ALA A 242 -3.04 6.78 14.24
C ALA A 242 -2.63 5.49 14.98
N TRP A 243 -1.85 5.61 16.06
CA TRP A 243 -1.51 4.47 16.91
C TRP A 243 -2.71 3.89 17.63
N ASN A 244 -3.59 4.73 18.17
CA ASN A 244 -4.81 4.25 18.85
C ASN A 244 -5.71 3.47 17.88
N TYR A 245 -5.87 3.98 16.66
CA TYR A 245 -6.62 3.27 15.62
C TYR A 245 -5.92 1.99 15.16
N TRP A 246 -4.59 1.95 15.10
CA TRP A 246 -3.83 0.79 14.62
C TRP A 246 -3.90 -0.43 15.54
N TRP A 247 -4.09 -0.21 16.85
CA TRP A 247 -4.23 -1.30 17.81
C TRP A 247 -5.60 -1.99 17.75
N VAL A 248 -6.60 -1.35 17.13
CA VAL A 248 -8.02 -1.74 17.12
C VAL A 248 -8.44 -2.27 15.75
#